data_AF-A0A7R6R0B1-F1
#
_entry.id   AF-A0A7R6R0B1-F1
#
_cell.length_a   1.000
_cell.length_b   1.000
_cell.length_c   1.000
_cell.angle_alpha   90.00
_cell.angle_beta   90.00
_cell.angle_gamma   90.00
#
_symmetry.space_group_name_H-M   'P 1'
#
loop_
_entity.id
_entity.type
_entity.pdbx_description
1 polymer ?
#
loop_
_entity_poly.entity_id
_entity_poly.type
_entity_poly.pdbx_seq_one_letter_code
_entity_poly.pdbx_strand_id
1 'polypeptide(L)'
;MWAHEHQARITATTMQPEHIRTLRLNRNESQTEFWGRFGVNQRTASRIERGQPLPPSVAILLRLYLDGVVGEADLERAQRRYRIALHHQPAIAEVRASAP
;
A
#
# COMPACT_ATOMS: atom_id res chain seq x y z
N MET A 1 -25.00 -2.11 -21.85
CA MET A 1 -24.51 -1.07 -20.90
C MET A 1 -24.67 -1.45 -19.42
N TRP A 2 -25.16 -2.64 -19.03
CA TRP A 2 -25.48 -2.95 -17.62
C TRP A 2 -24.42 -3.71 -16.79
N ALA A 3 -23.35 -4.25 -17.40
CA ALA A 3 -22.36 -5.07 -16.68
C ALA A 3 -21.28 -4.26 -15.94
N HIS A 4 -20.85 -3.11 -16.49
CA HIS A 4 -19.75 -2.32 -15.90
C HIS A 4 -20.15 -1.59 -14.61
N GLU A 5 -21.42 -1.19 -14.50
CA GLU A 5 -21.91 -0.37 -13.38
C GLU A 5 -22.07 -1.15 -12.07
N HIS A 6 -22.51 -2.41 -12.15
CA HIS A 6 -22.59 -3.30 -10.99
C HIS A 6 -21.21 -3.73 -10.49
N GLN A 7 -20.29 -4.03 -11.42
CA GLN A 7 -18.91 -4.37 -11.05
C GLN A 7 -18.25 -3.17 -10.36
N ALA A 8 -18.43 -1.95 -10.87
CA ALA A 8 -17.90 -0.69 -10.31
C ALA A 8 -18.43 -0.40 -8.88
N ARG A 9 -19.72 -0.62 -8.63
CA ARG A 9 -20.31 -0.44 -7.30
C ARG A 9 -19.80 -1.49 -6.31
N ILE A 10 -19.72 -2.76 -6.70
CA ILE A 10 -19.16 -3.83 -5.86
C ILE A 10 -17.67 -3.54 -5.55
N THR A 11 -16.89 -3.08 -6.54
CA THR A 11 -15.48 -2.69 -6.36
C THR A 11 -15.28 -1.50 -5.44
N ALA A 12 -16.07 -0.44 -5.64
CA ALA A 12 -15.99 0.77 -4.82
C ALA A 12 -16.44 0.51 -3.37
N THR A 13 -17.42 -0.37 -3.17
CA THR A 13 -17.84 -0.83 -1.84
C THR A 13 -16.72 -1.59 -1.15
N THR A 14 -16.02 -2.52 -1.82
CA THR A 14 -14.86 -3.24 -1.23
C THR A 14 -13.72 -2.31 -0.80
N MET A 15 -13.60 -1.12 -1.41
CA MET A 15 -12.56 -0.15 -1.09
C MET A 15 -12.89 0.81 0.05
N GLN A 16 -14.05 0.65 0.69
CA GLN A 16 -14.34 1.41 1.90
C GLN A 16 -13.53 0.89 3.09
N PRO A 17 -13.02 1.77 3.99
CA PRO A 17 -12.14 1.36 5.07
C PRO A 17 -12.71 0.29 6.00
N GLU A 18 -14.02 0.28 6.23
CA GLU A 18 -14.71 -0.73 7.03
C GLU A 18 -14.65 -2.13 6.42
N HIS A 19 -14.79 -2.26 5.10
CA HIS A 19 -14.69 -3.56 4.43
C HIS A 19 -13.24 -4.07 4.43
N ILE A 20 -12.28 -3.16 4.24
CA ILE A 20 -10.86 -3.50 4.30
C ILE A 20 -10.48 -3.97 5.71
N ARG A 21 -11.00 -3.29 6.76
CA ARG A 21 -10.84 -3.72 8.15
C ARG A 21 -11.41 -5.11 8.39
N THR A 22 -12.63 -5.37 7.93
CA THR A 22 -13.27 -6.70 8.06
C THR A 22 -12.46 -7.78 7.35
N LEU A 23 -11.98 -7.51 6.14
CA LEU A 23 -11.10 -8.43 5.41
C LEU A 23 -9.84 -8.79 6.20
N ARG A 24 -9.15 -7.78 6.74
CA ARG A 24 -7.96 -7.96 7.57
C ARG A 24 -8.25 -8.82 8.80
N LEU A 25 -9.34 -8.52 9.52
CA LEU A 25 -9.74 -9.26 10.71
C LEU A 25 -10.08 -10.72 10.38
N ASN A 26 -10.74 -10.98 9.24
CA ASN A 26 -11.03 -12.33 8.77
C ASN A 26 -9.77 -13.13 8.43
N ARG A 27 -8.68 -12.44 8.07
CA ARG A 27 -7.35 -13.05 7.85
C ARG A 27 -6.53 -13.19 9.12
N ASN A 28 -7.07 -12.76 10.28
CA ASN A 28 -6.40 -12.75 11.57
C ASN A 28 -5.07 -11.97 11.57
N GLU A 29 -5.03 -10.85 10.83
CA GLU A 29 -3.84 -10.02 10.69
C GLU A 29 -3.95 -8.76 11.54
N SER A 30 -2.86 -8.36 12.16
CA SER A 30 -2.72 -7.05 12.79
C SER A 30 -2.70 -5.93 11.74
N GLN A 31 -2.94 -4.69 12.18
CA GLN A 31 -2.84 -3.53 11.30
C GLN A 31 -1.45 -3.43 10.65
N THR A 32 -0.39 -3.69 11.41
CA THR A 32 1.00 -3.60 10.92
C THR A 32 1.27 -4.67 9.86
N GLU A 33 0.80 -5.91 10.06
CA GLU A 33 0.97 -7.00 9.10
C GLU A 33 0.25 -6.70 7.78
N PHE A 34 -1.03 -6.32 7.86
CA PHE A 34 -1.81 -6.07 6.65
C PHE A 34 -1.39 -4.82 5.90
N TRP A 35 -1.36 -3.67 6.59
CA TRP A 35 -1.10 -2.38 5.97
C TRP A 35 0.37 -2.17 5.64
N GLY A 36 1.27 -2.86 6.36
CA GLY A 36 2.71 -2.83 6.13
C GLY A 36 3.07 -3.27 4.70
N ARG A 37 2.30 -4.16 4.09
CA ARG A 37 2.46 -4.58 2.68
C ARG A 37 2.40 -3.42 1.69
N PHE A 38 1.63 -2.39 2.02
CA PHE A 38 1.41 -1.21 1.19
C PHE A 38 2.21 0.01 1.67
N GLY A 39 3.20 -0.19 2.55
CA GLY A 39 4.00 0.90 3.11
C GLY A 39 3.26 1.77 4.12
N VAL A 40 2.11 1.32 4.62
CA VAL A 40 1.29 2.07 5.58
C VAL A 40 1.64 1.63 6.99
N ASN A 41 2.13 2.57 7.80
CA ASN A 41 2.44 2.32 9.22
C ASN A 41 1.18 2.20 10.09
N GLN A 42 1.31 1.63 11.29
CA GLN A 42 0.21 1.40 12.22
C GLN A 42 -0.63 2.65 12.51
N ARG A 43 0.01 3.81 12.73
CA ARG A 43 -0.70 5.06 13.07
C ARG A 43 -1.61 5.50 11.93
N THR A 44 -1.12 5.38 10.70
CA THR A 44 -1.87 5.71 9.48
C THR A 44 -2.97 4.68 9.22
N ALA A 45 -2.67 3.39 9.38
CA ALA A 45 -3.66 2.31 9.33
C ALA A 45 -4.83 2.54 10.29
N SER A 46 -4.52 2.91 11.54
CA SER A 46 -5.53 3.23 12.56
C SER A 46 -6.44 4.39 12.16
N ARG A 47 -5.93 5.40 11.45
CA ARG A 47 -6.76 6.52 10.96
C ARG A 47 -7.62 6.08 9.78
N ILE A 48 -7.05 5.34 8.83
CA ILE A 48 -7.77 4.80 7.68
C ILE A 48 -8.95 3.95 8.17
N GLU A 49 -8.72 2.98 9.06
CA GLU A 49 -9.77 2.10 9.61
C GLU A 49 -10.78 2.81 10.53
N ARG A 50 -10.62 4.12 10.76
CA ARG A 50 -11.57 4.99 11.47
C ARG A 50 -12.22 6.01 10.55
N GLY A 51 -12.08 5.86 9.24
CA GLY A 51 -12.76 6.67 8.23
C GLY A 51 -11.91 7.77 7.59
N GLN A 52 -10.59 7.82 7.87
CA GLN A 52 -9.72 8.68 7.05
C GLN A 52 -9.71 8.15 5.61
N PRO A 53 -9.84 9.02 4.58
CA PRO A 53 -9.75 8.61 3.20
C PRO A 53 -8.46 7.83 2.89
N LEU A 54 -8.61 6.76 2.13
CA LEU A 54 -7.49 5.94 1.67
C LEU A 54 -6.67 6.74 0.63
N PRO A 55 -5.34 6.89 0.79
CA PRO A 55 -4.53 7.54 -0.23
C PRO A 55 -4.67 6.83 -1.58
N PRO A 56 -4.79 7.54 -2.72
CA PRO A 56 -5.04 6.91 -4.02
C PRO A 56 -4.01 5.84 -4.40
N SER A 57 -2.73 6.06 -4.11
CA SER A 57 -1.66 5.09 -4.36
C SER A 57 -1.86 3.78 -3.58
N VAL A 58 -2.29 3.87 -2.32
CA VAL A 58 -2.59 2.70 -1.48
C VAL A 58 -3.84 2.00 -1.99
N ALA A 59 -4.87 2.73 -2.39
CA ALA A 59 -6.10 2.16 -2.96
C ALA A 59 -5.82 1.35 -4.22
N ILE A 60 -5.00 1.88 -5.13
CA ILE A 60 -4.60 1.19 -6.37
C ILE A 60 -3.83 -0.10 -6.04
N LEU A 61 -2.81 -0.03 -5.18
CA LEU A 61 -2.02 -1.21 -4.82
C LEU A 61 -2.85 -2.28 -4.11
N LEU A 62 -3.73 -1.86 -3.19
CA LEU A 62 -4.64 -2.77 -2.51
C LEU A 62 -5.58 -3.44 -3.52
N ARG A 63 -6.13 -2.68 -4.48
CA ARG A 63 -7.00 -3.25 -5.51
C ARG A 63 -6.28 -4.30 -6.35
N LEU A 64 -5.06 -3.99 -6.81
CA LEU A 64 -4.23 -4.94 -7.57
C LEU A 64 -3.93 -6.22 -6.79
N TYR A 65 -3.70 -6.08 -5.47
CA TYR A 65 -3.44 -7.22 -4.59
C TYR A 65 -4.69 -8.09 -4.39
N LEU A 66 -5.86 -7.47 -4.17
CA LEU A 66 -7.12 -8.20 -4.04
C LEU A 66 -7.55 -8.89 -5.35
N ASP A 67 -7.18 -8.30 -6.49
CA ASP A 67 -7.40 -8.89 -7.81
C ASP A 67 -6.38 -9.98 -8.17
N GLY A 68 -5.38 -10.23 -7.31
CA GLY A 68 -4.33 -11.22 -7.55
C GLY A 68 -3.33 -10.84 -8.64
N VAL A 69 -3.34 -9.59 -9.11
CA VAL A 69 -2.40 -9.06 -10.10
C VAL A 69 -1.01 -8.89 -9.50
N VAL A 70 -0.94 -8.52 -8.22
CA VAL A 70 0.31 -8.47 -7.45
C VAL A 70 0.20 -9.37 -6.23
N GLY A 71 1.24 -10.17 -5.98
CA GLY A 71 1.33 -11.03 -4.82
C GLY A 71 2.18 -10.45 -3.69
N GLU A 72 2.22 -11.16 -2.56
CA GLU A 72 3.06 -10.78 -1.41
C GLU A 72 4.54 -10.69 -1.78
N ALA A 73 5.04 -11.65 -2.59
CA ALA A 73 6.42 -11.65 -3.08
C ALA A 73 6.75 -10.42 -3.94
N ASP A 74 5.80 -9.91 -4.73
CA ASP A 74 6.01 -8.70 -5.55
C ASP A 74 6.12 -7.46 -4.65
N LEU A 75 5.25 -7.37 -3.64
CA LEU A 75 5.26 -6.28 -2.67
C LEU A 75 6.55 -6.30 -1.83
N GLU A 76 6.97 -7.45 -1.33
CA GLU A 76 8.22 -7.60 -0.58
C GLU A 76 9.45 -7.22 -1.43
N ARG A 77 9.49 -7.66 -2.69
CA ARG A 77 10.55 -7.31 -3.63
C ARG A 77 10.58 -5.81 -3.89
N ALA A 78 9.42 -5.18 -4.11
CA ALA A 78 9.31 -3.74 -4.31
C ALA A 78 9.78 -2.96 -3.07
N GLN A 79 9.35 -3.35 -1.87
CA GLN A 79 9.75 -2.72 -0.62
C GLN A 79 11.26 -2.84 -0.37
N ARG A 80 11.85 -4.01 -0.66
CA ARG A 80 13.30 -4.22 -0.53
C ARG A 80 14.06 -3.27 -1.46
N ARG A 81 13.64 -3.15 -2.72
CA ARG A 81 14.24 -2.22 -3.69
C ARG A 81 14.10 -0.76 -3.26
N TYR A 82 12.92 -0.39 -2.76
CA TYR A 82 12.67 0.97 -2.25
C TYR A 82 13.59 1.32 -1.07
N ARG A 83 13.74 0.41 -0.09
CA ARG A 83 14.67 0.60 1.04
C ARG A 83 16.12 0.75 0.56
N ILE A 84 16.57 -0.10 -0.36
CA ILE A 84 17.91 0.02 -0.94
C ILE A 84 18.08 1.40 -1.60
N ALA A 85 17.10 1.85 -2.39
CA ALA A 85 17.16 3.14 -3.07
C ALA A 85 17.18 4.33 -2.08
N LEU A 86 16.43 4.25 -0.97
CA LEU A 86 16.44 5.29 0.06
C LEU A 86 17.75 5.35 0.85
N HIS A 87 18.34 4.20 1.17
CA HIS A 87 19.60 4.12 1.92
C HIS A 87 20.82 4.33 1.02
N HIS A 88 20.69 4.13 -0.30
CA HIS A 88 21.70 4.44 -1.30
C HIS A 88 21.54 5.87 -1.80
N GLN A 89 21.77 6.84 -0.92
CA GLN A 89 22.11 8.20 -1.33
C GLN A 89 23.60 8.19 -1.68
N PRO A 90 23.99 8.22 -2.96
CA PRO A 90 25.39 8.11 -3.30
C PRO A 90 26.14 9.34 -2.76
N ALA A 91 27.37 9.14 -2.34
CA ALA A 91 28.34 10.14 -1.89
C ALA A 91 28.73 11.15 -3.00
N ILE A 92 27.79 11.57 -3.84
CA ILE A 92 27.96 12.60 -4.87
C ILE A 92 27.98 14.01 -4.25
N ALA A 93 27.58 14.16 -2.98
CA ALA A 93 27.73 15.41 -2.24
C ALA A 93 29.20 15.70 -1.84
N GLU A 94 30.04 14.69 -1.61
CA GLU A 94 31.43 14.89 -1.15
C GLU A 94 32.41 15.18 -2.29
N VAL A 95 32.12 14.77 -3.53
CA VAL A 95 32.98 15.04 -4.70
C VAL A 95 32.93 16.52 -5.12
N ARG A 96 31.87 17.27 -4.76
CA ARG A 96 31.79 18.72 -5.03
C ARG A 96 32.47 19.58 -3.96
N ALA A 97 32.80 19.02 -2.79
CA ALA A 97 33.44 19.74 -1.69
C ALA A 97 34.97 19.61 -1.67
N SER A 98 35.55 18.84 -2.59
CA SER A 98 36.99 18.52 -2.65
C SER A 98 37.63 18.83 -4.01
N ALA A 99 36.94 19.57 -4.89
CA ALA A 99 37.58 20.16 -6.07
C ALA A 99 38.41 21.39 -5.64
N PRO A 100 39.71 21.47 -6.03
CA PRO A 100 40.62 22.54 -5.63
C PRO A 100 40.27 23.90 -6.22
#